data_AF-Q6EB41-F1
#
_entry.id   AF-Q6EB41-F1
#
_cell.length_a   1.000
_cell.length_b   1.000
_cell.length_c   1.000
_cell.angle_alpha   90.00
_cell.angle_beta   90.00
_cell.angle_gamma   90.00
#
_symmetry.space_group_name_H-M   'P 1'
#
loop_
_entity.id
_entity.type
_entity.pdbx_description
1 polymer ?
#
loop_
_entity_poly.entity_id
_entity_poly.type
_entity_poly.pdbx_seq_one_letter_code
_entity_poly.pdbx_strand_id
1 'polypeptide(L)'
;MNNKEQIKKLRDNAELAWASYGYFDFIDKQYSFDEKDKDKFKTLYAKINDLKKSDEKVQNAKATYTDILNMEYNSLFDGEFSPLQAKQFFERYDLLIHQTN
;
A
#
# COMPACT_ATOMS: atom_id res chain seq x y z
N MET A 1 13.72 4.24 32.75
CA MET A 1 12.77 4.22 31.63
C MET A 1 11.38 4.31 32.22
N ASN A 2 10.59 5.29 31.81
CA ASN A 2 9.25 5.52 32.37
C ASN A 2 8.27 4.50 31.76
N ASN A 3 7.30 3.99 32.54
CA ASN A 3 6.31 3.00 32.06
C ASN A 3 5.57 3.48 30.80
N LYS A 4 5.34 4.80 30.69
CA LYS A 4 4.74 5.43 29.50
C LYS A 4 5.61 5.29 28.25
N GLU A 5 6.93 5.38 28.37
CA GLU A 5 7.87 5.21 27.25
C GLU A 5 7.93 3.76 26.79
N GLN A 6 7.85 2.81 27.72
CA GLN A 6 7.78 1.37 27.40
C GLN A 6 6.51 1.02 26.63
N ILE A 7 5.35 1.51 27.08
CA ILE A 7 4.07 1.30 26.39
C ILE A 7 4.11 1.91 24.99
N LYS A 8 4.68 3.12 24.85
CA LYS A 8 4.83 3.76 23.55
C LYS A 8 5.70 2.91 22.60
N LYS A 9 6.86 2.44 23.05
CA LYS A 9 7.74 1.58 22.24
C LYS A 9 7.07 0.27 21.82
N LEU A 10 6.32 -0.37 22.71
CA LEU A 10 5.60 -1.62 22.39
C LEU A 10 4.52 -1.39 21.33
N ARG A 11 3.75 -0.31 21.46
CA ARG A 11 2.75 0.08 20.47
C ARG A 11 3.40 0.38 19.12
N ASP A 12 4.45 1.19 19.12
CA ASP A 12 5.08 1.63 17.89
C ASP A 12 5.72 0.44 17.14
N ASN A 13 6.33 -0.52 17.87
CA ASN A 13 6.83 -1.77 17.28
C ASN A 13 5.72 -2.68 16.73
N ALA A 14 4.58 -2.76 17.42
CA ALA A 14 3.43 -3.54 16.94
C ALA A 14 2.82 -2.92 15.66
N GLU A 15 2.73 -1.59 15.59
CA GLU A 15 2.28 -0.86 14.41
C GLU A 15 3.23 -1.07 13.21
N LEU A 16 4.55 -1.03 13.43
CA LEU A 16 5.55 -1.33 12.39
C LEU A 16 5.51 -2.79 11.91
N ALA A 17 5.36 -3.74 12.84
CA ALA A 17 5.24 -5.17 12.50
C ALA A 17 3.94 -5.45 11.73
N TRP A 18 2.84 -4.75 12.03
CA TRP A 18 1.62 -4.87 11.23
C TRP A 18 1.80 -4.25 9.85
N ALA A 19 2.44 -3.08 9.77
CA ALA A 19 2.73 -2.42 8.50
C ALA A 19 3.56 -3.29 7.54
N SER A 20 4.45 -4.16 8.03
CA SER A 20 5.17 -5.08 7.14
C SER A 20 4.26 -6.11 6.43
N TYR A 21 3.05 -6.37 6.96
CA TYR A 21 2.02 -7.17 6.29
C TYR A 21 1.17 -6.37 5.29
N GLY A 22 1.34 -5.04 5.23
CA GLY A 22 0.65 -4.15 4.29
C GLY A 22 1.24 -4.16 2.88
N TYR A 23 2.20 -5.05 2.59
CA TYR A 23 2.84 -5.23 1.28
C TYR A 23 3.31 -3.92 0.61
N PHE A 24 3.84 -2.99 1.41
CA PHE A 24 4.39 -1.71 0.93
C PHE A 24 5.58 -1.88 -0.03
N ASP A 25 6.15 -3.08 -0.11
CA ASP A 25 7.12 -3.47 -1.14
C ASP A 25 6.59 -3.38 -2.57
N PHE A 26 5.27 -3.33 -2.77
CA PHE A 26 4.64 -3.12 -4.08
C PHE A 26 4.56 -1.63 -4.50
N ILE A 27 4.90 -0.68 -3.63
CA ILE A 27 4.88 0.76 -3.95
C ILE A 27 5.95 1.08 -4.99
N ASP A 28 5.56 1.76 -6.07
CA ASP A 28 6.40 2.35 -7.12
C ASP A 28 7.36 1.39 -7.86
N LYS A 29 7.45 0.14 -7.43
CA LYS A 29 8.13 -0.93 -8.16
C LYS A 29 7.19 -1.45 -9.25
N GLN A 30 7.69 -1.49 -10.48
CA GLN A 30 7.13 -2.32 -11.54
C GLN A 30 7.38 -3.82 -11.24
N TYR A 31 7.12 -4.30 -10.02
CA TYR A 31 7.35 -5.71 -9.71
C TYR A 31 6.58 -6.58 -10.71
N SER A 32 7.20 -7.74 -10.99
CA SER A 32 6.79 -8.81 -11.88
C SER A 32 5.43 -9.42 -11.48
N PHE A 33 4.39 -8.60 -11.43
CA PHE A 33 3.06 -9.09 -11.66
C PHE A 33 3.09 -9.87 -12.97
N ASP A 34 2.62 -11.10 -12.92
CA ASP A 34 2.26 -11.81 -14.14
C ASP A 34 1.32 -10.90 -14.94
N GLU A 35 1.33 -11.04 -16.26
CA GLU A 35 0.56 -10.19 -17.16
C GLU A 35 -0.92 -10.07 -16.75
N LYS A 36 -1.45 -11.13 -16.12
CA LYS A 36 -2.78 -11.23 -15.52
C LYS A 36 -3.01 -10.23 -14.38
N ASP A 37 -2.07 -10.08 -13.46
CA ASP A 37 -2.25 -9.21 -12.30
C ASP A 37 -2.06 -7.73 -12.68
N LYS A 38 -1.19 -7.44 -13.66
CA LYS A 38 -1.12 -6.10 -14.27
C LYS A 38 -2.45 -5.73 -14.92
N ASP A 39 -3.06 -6.67 -15.64
CA ASP A 39 -4.36 -6.47 -16.27
C ASP A 39 -5.48 -6.30 -15.24
N LYS A 40 -5.44 -7.07 -14.14
CA LYS A 40 -6.36 -6.96 -12.99
C LYS A 40 -6.24 -5.59 -12.32
N PHE A 41 -5.02 -5.11 -12.09
CA PHE A 41 -4.77 -3.77 -11.52
C PHE A 41 -5.31 -2.66 -12.42
N LYS A 42 -4.98 -2.69 -13.72
CA LYS A 42 -5.49 -1.70 -14.69
C LYS A 42 -7.01 -1.69 -14.77
N THR A 43 -7.63 -2.87 -14.69
CA THR A 43 -9.09 -3.01 -14.71
C THR A 43 -9.73 -2.40 -13.46
N LEU A 44 -9.17 -2.68 -12.27
CA LEU A 44 -9.63 -2.08 -11.02
C LEU A 44 -9.40 -0.56 -11.01
N TYR A 45 -8.23 -0.12 -11.46
CA TYR A 45 -7.89 1.31 -11.52
C TYR A 45 -8.82 2.09 -12.44
N ALA A 46 -9.13 1.55 -13.61
CA ALA A 46 -10.13 2.12 -14.50
C ALA A 46 -11.50 2.21 -13.84
N LYS A 47 -11.94 1.15 -13.15
CA LYS A 47 -13.24 1.10 -12.46
C LYS A 47 -13.34 2.11 -11.32
N ILE A 48 -12.30 2.25 -10.50
CA ILE A 48 -12.31 3.11 -9.31
C ILE A 48 -12.23 4.59 -9.67
N ASN A 49 -11.55 4.92 -10.78
CA ASN A 49 -11.40 6.29 -11.25
C ASN A 49 -12.43 6.67 -12.34
N ASP A 50 -13.40 5.81 -12.64
CA ASP A 50 -14.39 5.99 -13.72
C ASP A 50 -13.75 6.30 -15.09
N LEU A 51 -12.67 5.59 -15.41
CA LEU A 51 -11.90 5.72 -16.66
C LEU A 51 -12.10 4.51 -17.58
N LYS A 52 -11.75 4.66 -18.86
CA LYS A 52 -11.64 3.53 -19.78
C LYS A 52 -10.29 2.84 -19.59
N LYS A 53 -10.28 1.52 -19.70
CA LYS A 53 -9.03 0.73 -19.62
C LYS A 53 -8.00 1.13 -20.69
N SER A 54 -8.45 1.64 -21.83
CA SER A 54 -7.58 2.14 -22.90
C SER A 54 -6.95 3.51 -22.62
N ASP A 55 -7.38 4.21 -21.56
CA ASP A 55 -6.83 5.54 -21.24
C ASP A 55 -5.34 5.44 -20.90
N GLU A 56 -4.57 6.39 -21.42
CA GLU A 56 -3.12 6.46 -21.22
C GLU A 56 -2.75 6.50 -19.72
N LYS A 57 -3.57 7.19 -18.91
CA LYS A 57 -3.43 7.22 -17.45
C LYS A 57 -3.52 5.84 -16.80
N VAL A 58 -4.41 4.97 -17.30
CA VAL A 58 -4.58 3.60 -16.80
C VAL A 58 -3.42 2.73 -17.28
N GLN A 59 -3.00 2.88 -18.54
CA GLN A 59 -1.92 2.07 -19.10
C GLN A 59 -0.57 2.32 -18.43
N ASN A 60 -0.35 3.56 -17.99
CA ASN A 60 0.85 4.00 -17.26
C ASN A 60 0.66 4.03 -15.73
N ALA A 61 -0.50 3.60 -15.21
CA ALA A 61 -0.77 3.60 -13.78
C ALA A 61 0.22 2.70 -13.04
N LYS A 62 0.75 3.21 -11.93
CA LYS A 62 1.55 2.46 -10.97
C LYS A 62 0.82 2.41 -9.65
N ALA A 63 0.96 1.29 -8.94
CA ALA A 63 0.43 1.17 -7.59
C ALA A 63 1.11 2.20 -6.67
N THR A 64 0.29 3.05 -6.07
CA THR A 64 0.70 3.95 -4.99
C THR A 64 0.37 3.34 -3.65
N TYR A 65 0.89 3.92 -2.56
CA TYR A 65 0.51 3.50 -1.22
C TYR A 65 -1.01 3.62 -1.02
N THR A 66 -1.65 4.65 -1.56
CA THR A 66 -3.11 4.82 -1.49
C THR A 66 -3.86 3.66 -2.13
N ASP A 67 -3.36 3.12 -3.24
CA ASP A 67 -3.98 1.97 -3.92
C ASP A 67 -3.82 0.70 -3.10
N ILE A 68 -2.64 0.45 -2.52
CA ILE A 68 -2.36 -0.72 -1.68
C ILE A 68 -3.23 -0.73 -0.41
N LEU A 69 -3.55 0.45 0.11
CA LEU A 69 -4.34 0.62 1.33
C LEU A 69 -5.84 0.67 1.09
N ASN A 70 -6.26 0.72 -0.18
CA ASN A 70 -7.66 0.76 -0.54
C ASN A 70 -8.23 -0.67 -0.61
N MET A 71 -9.29 -0.93 0.18
CA MET A 71 -9.95 -2.24 0.25
C MET A 71 -10.46 -2.76 -1.09
N GLU A 72 -10.76 -1.87 -2.04
CA GLU A 72 -11.21 -2.28 -3.37
C GLU A 72 -10.08 -2.94 -4.17
N TYR A 73 -8.82 -2.59 -3.87
CA TYR A 73 -7.62 -3.27 -4.38
C TYR A 73 -7.06 -4.32 -3.42
N ASN A 74 -7.55 -4.46 -2.18
CA ASN A 74 -7.05 -5.47 -1.24
C ASN A 74 -7.09 -6.89 -1.81
N SER A 75 -8.08 -7.21 -2.67
CA SER A 75 -8.15 -8.52 -3.37
C SER A 75 -7.03 -8.77 -4.39
N LEU A 76 -6.18 -7.77 -4.62
CA LEU A 76 -5.03 -7.82 -5.53
C LEU A 76 -3.71 -7.87 -4.76
N PHE A 77 -3.68 -7.29 -3.56
CA PHE A 77 -2.49 -7.24 -2.71
C PHE A 77 -2.54 -8.21 -1.53
N ASP A 78 -3.65 -8.96 -1.37
CA ASP A 78 -3.90 -9.97 -0.31
C ASP A 78 -3.52 -9.51 1.12
N GLY A 79 -3.56 -8.20 1.36
CA GLY A 79 -3.15 -7.56 2.60
C GLY A 79 -4.27 -7.45 3.63
N GLU A 80 -4.01 -7.87 4.87
CA GLU A 80 -4.88 -7.63 6.03
C GLU A 80 -4.55 -6.29 6.72
N PHE A 81 -4.45 -5.22 5.94
CA PHE A 81 -4.23 -3.87 6.46
C PHE A 81 -5.41 -2.97 6.08
N SER A 82 -6.31 -2.73 7.04
CA SER A 82 -7.52 -1.95 6.76
C SER A 82 -7.19 -0.47 6.48
N PRO A 83 -8.03 0.26 5.72
CA PRO A 83 -7.79 1.68 5.40
C PRO A 83 -7.68 2.57 6.64
N LEU A 84 -8.38 2.22 7.71
CA LEU A 84 -8.33 2.97 8.96
C LEU A 84 -6.98 2.78 9.66
N GLN A 85 -6.46 1.55 9.70
CA GLN A 85 -5.12 1.25 10.23
C GLN A 85 -4.04 1.94 9.40
N ALA A 86 -4.20 1.92 8.08
CA ALA A 86 -3.34 2.61 7.16
C ALA A 86 -3.28 4.11 7.40
N LYS A 87 -4.43 4.76 7.50
CA LYS A 87 -4.51 6.19 7.80
C LYS A 87 -3.82 6.51 9.13
N GLN A 88 -4.09 5.74 10.18
CA GLN A 88 -3.48 5.94 11.50
C GLN A 88 -1.96 5.70 11.50
N PHE A 89 -1.49 4.78 10.68
CA PHE A 89 -0.06 4.52 10.48
C PHE A 89 0.62 5.72 9.82
N PHE A 90 0.07 6.23 8.71
CA PHE A 90 0.63 7.39 8.00
C PHE A 90 0.47 8.73 8.73
N GLU A 91 -0.40 8.82 9.73
CA GLU A 91 -0.43 9.97 10.65
C GLU A 91 0.80 10.00 11.59
N ARG A 92 1.55 8.90 11.70
CA ARG A 92 2.65 8.73 12.67
C ARG A 92 4.00 8.39 12.06
N TYR A 93 4.01 7.75 10.89
CA TYR A 93 5.21 7.27 10.23
C TYR A 93 5.26 7.73 8.78
N ASP A 94 6.43 8.19 8.35
CA ASP A 94 6.69 8.50 6.94
C ASP A 94 7.29 7.27 6.23
N LEU A 95 6.84 7.03 5.00
CA LEU A 95 7.44 6.03 4.11
C LEU A 95 8.76 6.57 3.54
N LEU A 96 9.88 5.95 3.94
CA LEU A 96 11.19 6.20 3.37
C LEU A 96 11.49 5.15 2.30
N ILE A 97 11.49 5.56 1.02
CA ILE A 97 11.90 4.68 -0.09
C ILE A 97 13.43 4.65 -0.10
N HIS A 98 14.02 3.46 0.07
CA HIS A 98 15.46 3.30 -0.06
C HIS A 98 15.88 3.45 -1.53
N GLN A 99 16.48 4.59 -1.87
CA GLN A 99 17.25 4.75 -3.11
C GLN A 99 18.61 4.10 -2.89
N THR A 100 18.91 3.04 -3.65
CA THR A 100 20.27 2.48 -3.70
C THR A 100 21.11 3.47 -4.51
N ASN A 101 22.12 4.08 -3.87
CA ASN A 101 23.09 4.97 -4.53
C ASN A 101 23.87 4.21 -5.62
#